data_AF-A0A483A8I1-F1
#
_entry.id   AF-A0A483A8I1-F1
#
_cell.length_a   1.000
_cell.length_b   1.000
_cell.length_c   1.000
_cell.angle_alpha   90.00
_cell.angle_beta   90.00
_cell.angle_gamma   90.00
#
_symmetry.space_group_name_H-M   'P 1'
#
loop_
_entity.id
_entity.type
_entity.pdbx_description
1 polymer ?
#
loop_
_entity_poly.entity_id
_entity_poly.type
_entity_poly.pdbx_seq_one_letter_code
_entity_poly.pdbx_strand_id
1 'polypeptide(L)'
;MTTLTEKITIRLTLDEIRAVEVLAEKKTVARTIILRELINQGLDTKANLSLDLAVESMMILRSLVGSEEDYAKIKQAADHYKQTHGIDNE
;
A
#
# COMPACT_ATOMS: atom_id res chain seq x y z
N MET A 1 9.43 -22.56 18.57
CA MET A 1 8.99 -21.70 17.45
C MET A 1 9.98 -21.87 16.31
N THR A 2 9.57 -22.45 15.19
CA THR A 2 10.39 -22.48 13.97
C THR A 2 10.14 -21.18 13.20
N THR A 3 11.16 -20.33 13.08
CA THR A 3 11.13 -19.17 12.19
C THR A 3 11.15 -19.67 10.75
N LEU A 4 9.98 -19.70 10.11
CA LEU A 4 9.88 -19.91 8.67
C LEU A 4 10.57 -18.73 7.98
N THR A 5 11.78 -18.97 7.48
CA THR A 5 12.50 -17.97 6.70
C THR A 5 12.11 -18.19 5.25
N GLU A 6 11.10 -17.49 4.77
CA GLU A 6 10.71 -17.54 3.37
C GLU A 6 11.83 -16.95 2.50
N LYS A 7 12.28 -17.73 1.52
CA LYS A 7 13.30 -17.30 0.57
C LYS A 7 12.61 -16.65 -0.63
N ILE A 8 12.79 -15.34 -0.77
CA ILE A 8 12.33 -14.60 -1.94
C ILE A 8 13.43 -14.59 -3.00
N THR A 9 13.08 -14.93 -4.25
CA THR A 9 13.99 -14.84 -5.41
C THR A 9 13.47 -13.75 -6.34
N ILE A 10 14.34 -12.78 -6.68
CA ILE A 10 13.98 -11.62 -7.50
C ILE A 10 14.91 -11.59 -8.71
N ARG A 11 14.33 -11.39 -9.90
CA ARG A 11 15.11 -11.15 -11.13
C ARG A 11 15.25 -9.65 -11.30
N LEU A 12 16.49 -9.21 -11.49
CA LEU A 12 16.85 -7.82 -11.73
C LEU A 12 17.65 -7.74 -13.03
N THR A 13 17.51 -6.63 -13.74
CA THR A 13 18.38 -6.27 -14.85
C THR A 13 19.78 -5.93 -14.35
N LEU A 14 20.77 -5.91 -15.25
CA LEU A 14 22.15 -5.62 -14.88
C LEU A 14 22.32 -4.24 -14.24
N ASP A 15 21.59 -3.24 -14.75
CA ASP A 15 21.67 -1.87 -14.24
C ASP A 15 21.07 -1.75 -12.83
N GLU A 16 19.99 -2.48 -12.55
CA GLU A 16 19.39 -2.55 -11.21
C GLU A 16 20.32 -3.25 -10.21
N ILE A 17 21.01 -4.33 -10.63
CA ILE A 17 22.01 -5.01 -9.79
C ILE A 17 23.13 -4.04 -9.41
N ARG A 18 23.66 -3.29 -10.39
CA ARG A 18 24.71 -2.29 -10.15
C ARG A 18 24.24 -1.17 -9.23
N ALA A 19 23.01 -0.70 -9.40
CA ALA A 19 22.45 0.33 -8.53
C ALA A 19 22.35 -0.16 -7.07
N VAL A 20 21.90 -1.40 -6.85
CA VAL A 20 21.85 -2.02 -5.52
C VAL A 20 23.24 -2.20 -4.93
N GLU A 21 24.23 -2.57 -5.74
CA GLU A 21 25.64 -2.70 -5.33
C GLU A 21 26.22 -1.37 -4.84
N VAL A 22 26.06 -0.30 -5.62
CA VAL A 22 26.55 1.04 -5.24
C VAL A 22 25.90 1.53 -3.95
N LEU A 23 24.59 1.28 -3.76
CA LEU A 23 23.87 1.64 -2.53
C LEU A 23 24.34 0.83 -1.33
N ALA A 24 24.61 -0.47 -1.52
CA ALA A 24 25.11 -1.36 -0.49
C ALA A 24 26.51 -0.95 -0.02
N GLU A 25 27.40 -0.62 -0.97
CA GLU A 25 28.75 -0.10 -0.69
C GLU A 25 28.70 1.23 0.06
N LYS A 26 27.89 2.19 -0.42
CA LYS A 26 27.76 3.51 0.21
C LYS A 26 27.26 3.44 1.65
N LYS A 27 26.37 2.48 1.95
CA LYS A 27 25.81 2.28 3.30
C LYS A 27 26.59 1.27 4.14
N THR A 28 27.61 0.61 3.59
CA THR A 28 28.38 -0.45 4.25
C THR A 28 27.50 -1.59 4.78
N VAL A 29 26.52 -2.01 3.97
CA VAL A 29 25.58 -3.10 4.31
C VAL A 29 25.49 -4.12 3.19
N ALA A 30 24.92 -5.30 3.47
CA ALA A 30 24.68 -6.31 2.46
C ALA A 30 23.60 -5.86 1.45
N ARG A 31 23.74 -6.26 0.18
CA ARG A 31 22.73 -6.04 -0.89
C ARG A 31 21.33 -6.49 -0.49
N THR A 32 21.21 -7.57 0.28
CA THR A 32 19.93 -8.09 0.77
C THR A 32 19.22 -7.14 1.74
N ILE A 33 19.96 -6.34 2.50
CA ILE A 33 19.41 -5.32 3.39
C ILE A 33 18.84 -4.18 2.55
N ILE A 34 19.58 -3.72 1.53
CA ILE A 34 19.09 -2.70 0.58
C ILE A 34 17.82 -3.16 -0.11
N LEU A 35 17.79 -4.40 -0.64
CA LEU A 35 16.60 -4.93 -1.31
C LEU A 35 15.40 -5.01 -0.38
N ARG A 36 15.59 -5.42 0.88
CA ARG A 36 14.52 -5.45 1.88
C ARG A 36 14.00 -4.05 2.19
N GLU A 37 14.88 -3.06 2.36
CA GLU A 37 14.49 -1.66 2.57
C GLU A 37 13.65 -1.13 1.40
N LEU A 38 14.09 -1.35 0.17
CA LEU A 38 13.39 -0.89 -1.03
C LEU A 38 12.01 -1.54 -1.20
N ILE A 39 11.90 -2.84 -0.93
CA ILE A 39 10.62 -3.56 -0.97
C ILE A 39 9.68 -3.00 0.09
N ASN A 40 10.15 -2.85 1.33
CA ASN A 40 9.33 -2.32 2.41
C ASN A 40 8.87 -0.88 2.13
N GLN A 41 9.78 -0.01 1.64
CA GLN A 41 9.42 1.34 1.23
C GLN A 41 8.36 1.35 0.13
N GLY A 42 8.45 0.46 -0.86
CA GLY A 42 7.45 0.32 -1.91
C GLY A 42 6.09 -0.15 -1.38
N LEU A 43 6.08 -1.07 -0.41
CA LEU A 43 4.85 -1.53 0.26
C LEU A 43 4.23 -0.41 1.10
N ASP A 44 5.03 0.28 1.91
CA ASP A 44 4.59 1.40 2.75
C ASP A 44 4.04 2.55 1.89
N THR A 45 4.72 2.87 0.77
CA THR A 45 4.26 3.91 -0.15
C THR A 45 2.92 3.55 -0.77
N LYS A 46 2.70 2.29 -1.18
CA LYS A 46 1.41 1.84 -1.71
C LYS A 46 0.30 1.86 -0.66
N ALA A 47 0.61 1.48 0.58
CA ALA A 47 -0.35 1.54 1.68
C ALA A 47 -0.76 2.99 1.97
N ASN A 48 0.20 3.91 2.06
CA ASN A 48 -0.06 5.32 2.35
C ASN A 48 -0.76 6.02 1.19
N LEU A 49 -0.40 5.74 -0.07
CA LEU A 49 -1.09 6.30 -1.23
C LEU A 49 -2.58 5.89 -1.27
N SER A 50 -2.88 4.65 -0.86
CA SER A 50 -4.27 4.18 -0.77
C SER A 50 -5.05 4.86 0.35
N LEU A 51 -4.40 5.17 1.46
CA LEU A 51 -5.00 5.85 2.61
C LEU A 51 -5.23 7.34 2.32
N ASP A 52 -4.23 8.02 1.77
CA ASP A 52 -4.33 9.45 1.43
C ASP A 52 -5.43 9.69 0.39
N LEU A 53 -5.48 8.86 -0.65
CA LEU A 53 -6.55 8.91 -1.64
C LEU A 53 -7.93 8.60 -1.03
N ALA A 54 -8.01 7.65 -0.09
CA ALA A 54 -9.25 7.34 0.61
C ALA A 54 -9.72 8.51 1.50
N VAL A 55 -8.79 9.18 2.20
CA VAL A 55 -9.08 10.35 3.03
C VAL A 55 -9.53 11.53 2.17
N GLU A 56 -8.82 11.85 1.08
CA GLU A 56 -9.23 12.91 0.15
C GLU A 56 -10.60 12.60 -0.48
N SER A 57 -10.82 11.36 -0.92
CA SER A 57 -12.11 10.93 -1.46
C SER A 57 -13.23 11.08 -0.43
N MET A 58 -12.99 10.72 0.83
CA MET A 58 -13.96 10.92 1.91
C MET A 58 -14.22 12.41 2.21
N MET A 59 -13.19 13.26 2.16
CA MET A 59 -13.34 14.71 2.35
C MET A 59 -14.17 15.34 1.23
N ILE A 60 -13.96 14.92 -0.02
CA ILE A 60 -14.77 15.35 -1.18
C ILE A 60 -16.21 14.86 -1.04
N LEU A 61 -16.42 13.59 -0.68
CA LEU A 61 -17.78 13.07 -0.47
C LEU A 61 -18.48 13.84 0.66
N ARG A 62 -17.80 14.12 1.77
CA ARG A 62 -18.35 14.89 2.88
C ARG A 62 -18.69 16.34 2.50
N SER A 63 -17.89 16.99 1.65
CA SER A 63 -18.17 18.37 1.21
C SER A 63 -19.34 18.46 0.23
N LEU A 64 -19.67 17.36 -0.45
CA LEU A 64 -20.79 17.25 -1.38
C LEU A 64 -22.10 16.81 -0.71
N VAL A 65 -22.05 16.31 0.52
CA VAL A 65 -23.23 15.97 1.33
C VAL A 65 -23.80 17.26 1.94
N GLY A 66 -24.80 17.83 1.30
CA GLY A 66 -25.49 19.03 1.77
C GLY A 66 -26.65 18.76 2.74
N SER A 67 -27.08 17.49 2.86
CA SER A 67 -28.22 17.10 3.69
C SER A 67 -28.04 15.70 4.30
N GLU A 68 -28.77 15.42 5.38
CA GLU A 68 -28.79 14.11 6.04
C GLU A 68 -29.32 13.00 5.11
N GLU A 69 -30.13 13.37 4.12
CA GLU A 69 -30.65 12.46 3.10
C GLU A 69 -29.57 12.03 2.07
N ASP A 70 -28.67 12.94 1.70
CA ASP A 70 -27.55 12.63 0.80
C ASP A 70 -26.54 11.71 1.48
N TYR A 71 -26.32 11.89 2.79
CA TYR A 71 -25.52 10.98 3.58
C TYR A 71 -26.09 9.56 3.58
N ALA A 72 -27.41 9.42 3.75
CA ALA A 72 -28.09 8.12 3.72
C ALA A 72 -27.93 7.41 2.37
N LYS A 73 -28.03 8.16 1.26
CA LYS A 73 -27.84 7.61 -0.11
C LYS A 73 -26.41 7.14 -0.35
N ILE A 74 -25.41 7.91 0.09
CA ILE A 74 -24.00 7.52 -0.02
C ILE A 74 -23.69 6.31 0.84
N LYS A 75 -24.20 6.27 2.08
CA LYS A 75 -24.05 5.12 2.97
C LYS A 75 -24.64 3.85 2.35
N GLN A 76 -25.84 3.95 1.76
CA GLN A 76 -26.50 2.83 1.11
C GLN A 76 -25.72 2.32 -0.12
N ALA A 77 -25.15 3.22 -0.91
CA ALA A 77 -24.27 2.85 -2.04
C ALA A 77 -22.97 2.18 -1.57
N ALA A 78 -22.37 2.68 -0.48
CA ALA A 78 -21.18 2.09 0.13
C ALA A 78 -21.46 0.68 0.70
N ASP A 79 -22.58 0.50 1.39
CA ASP A 79 -23.01 -0.79 1.93
C ASP A 79 -23.28 -1.81 0.81
N HIS A 80 -23.90 -1.37 -0.29
CA HIS A 80 -24.13 -2.21 -1.48
C HIS A 80 -22.82 -2.64 -2.16
N TYR A 81 -21.86 -1.72 -2.30
CA TYR A 81 -20.53 -2.03 -2.85
C TYR A 81 -19.81 -3.10 -2.01
N LYS A 82 -19.82 -2.95 -0.67
CA LYS A 82 -19.22 -3.90 0.26
C LYS A 82 -19.83 -5.29 0.14
N GLN A 83 -21.17 -5.39 0.06
CA GLN A 83 -21.86 -6.66 -0.14
C GLN A 83 -21.52 -7.33 -1.48
N THR A 84 -21.40 -6.54 -2.55
CA THR A 84 -21.10 -7.07 -3.89
C THR A 84 -19.66 -7.61 -4.00
N HIS A 85 -18.74 -7.05 -3.22
CA HIS A 85 -17.31 -7.42 -3.25
C HIS A 85 -16.87 -8.29 -2.07
N GLY A 86 -17.80 -8.75 -1.22
CA GLY A 86 -17.50 -9.63 -0.09
C GLY A 86 -16.59 -8.98 0.97
N ILE A 87 -16.70 -7.66 1.15
CA ILE A 87 -15.94 -6.92 2.15
C ILE A 87 -16.76 -6.91 3.43
N ASP A 88 -16.43 -7.80 4.37
CA ASP A 88 -17.13 -7.89 5.65
C ASP A 88 -16.94 -6.63 6.50
N ASN A 89 -18.05 -6.15 7.07
CA ASN A 89 -18.07 -5.09 8.05
C ASN A 89 -17.86 -5.71 9.44
N GLU A 90 -16.61 -5.76 9.91
CA GLU A 90 -16.33 -5.83 11.35
C GLU A 90 -16.45 -4.45 12.00
#